data_AF-A0A4U0TRC4-F1
#
_entry.id   AF-A0A4U0TRC4-F1
#
_cell.length_a   1.000
_cell.length_b   1.000
_cell.length_c   1.000
_cell.angle_alpha   90.00
_cell.angle_beta   90.00
_cell.angle_gamma   90.00
#
_symmetry.space_group_name_H-M   'P 1'
#
loop_
_entity.id
_entity.type
_entity.pdbx_description
1 polymer ?
#
loop_
_entity_poly.entity_id
_entity_poly.type
_entity_poly.pdbx_seq_one_letter_code
_entity_poly.pdbx_strand_id
1 'polypeptide(L)'
;MESVSAREYFLGNARVQIRDITFESGVRDFDEANVTRLLRNFRTEGCNRDDPMNFIPGLISKETLGSTWLQSVQPQQLSLPPTESLTCLHGKHRVLAAREFFPPRDQWWNVA
;
A
#
# COMPACT_ATOMS: atom_id res chain seq x y z
N MET A 1 -17.07 25.25 0.81
CA MET A 1 -16.48 23.94 1.16
C MET A 1 -15.19 23.86 0.39
N GLU A 2 -14.10 24.33 1.01
CA GLU A 2 -12.80 24.42 0.35
C GLU A 2 -12.30 23.02 0.06
N SER A 3 -11.99 22.76 -1.21
CA SER A 3 -11.38 21.51 -1.64
C SER A 3 -9.94 21.48 -1.12
N VAL A 4 -9.74 20.90 0.05
CA VAL A 4 -8.39 20.69 0.57
C VAL A 4 -7.65 19.75 -0.38
N SER A 5 -6.50 20.19 -0.86
CA SER A 5 -5.74 19.49 -1.89
C SER A 5 -5.04 18.27 -1.30
N ALA A 6 -5.13 17.11 -1.96
CA ALA A 6 -4.38 15.92 -1.56
C ALA A 6 -2.87 16.17 -1.40
N ARG A 7 -2.33 17.22 -2.05
CA ARG A 7 -0.93 17.64 -1.89
C ARG A 7 -0.59 18.16 -0.49
N GLU A 8 -1.55 18.73 0.23
CA GLU A 8 -1.31 19.34 1.55
C GLU A 8 -1.19 18.30 2.67
N TYR A 9 -1.70 17.08 2.44
CA TYR A 9 -1.59 15.95 3.36
C TYR A 9 -0.68 14.83 2.86
N PHE A 10 -0.05 15.01 1.70
CA PHE A 10 0.91 14.03 1.19
C PHE A 10 2.15 14.02 2.08
N LEU A 11 2.41 12.88 2.73
CA LEU A 11 3.53 12.72 3.65
C LEU A 11 4.75 12.09 2.99
N GLY A 12 4.57 11.37 1.86
CA GLY A 12 5.65 10.70 1.17
C GLY A 12 5.37 9.31 0.62
N ASN A 13 6.41 8.68 0.09
CA ASN A 13 6.37 7.30 -0.37
C ASN A 13 7.02 6.36 0.66
N ALA A 14 6.38 5.23 0.95
CA ALA A 14 6.86 4.21 1.88
C ALA A 14 6.78 2.80 1.29
N ARG A 15 7.73 1.94 1.67
CA ARG A 15 7.63 0.49 1.51
C ARG A 15 7.11 -0.10 2.82
N VAL A 16 5.96 -0.77 2.76
CA VAL A 16 5.27 -1.31 3.93
C VAL A 16 5.10 -2.82 3.78
N GLN A 17 5.24 -3.57 4.86
CA GLN A 17 4.94 -5.00 4.86
C GLN A 17 3.44 -5.22 4.69
N ILE A 18 3.04 -6.16 3.84
CA ILE A 18 1.62 -6.41 3.51
C ILE A 18 0.78 -6.71 4.77
N ARG A 19 1.38 -7.38 5.77
CA ARG A 19 0.71 -7.68 7.04
C ARG A 19 0.34 -6.43 7.86
N ASP A 20 1.03 -5.32 7.65
CA ASP A 20 0.81 -4.06 8.37
C ASP A 20 -0.13 -3.12 7.58
N ILE A 21 -0.71 -3.60 6.46
CA ILE A 21 -1.68 -2.88 5.64
C ILE A 21 -3.08 -3.40 5.97
N THR A 22 -3.96 -2.48 6.34
CA THR A 22 -5.38 -2.76 6.56
C THR A 22 -6.22 -2.02 5.52
N PHE A 23 -7.45 -2.48 5.33
CA PHE A 23 -8.43 -1.86 4.44
C PHE A 23 -9.70 -1.63 5.25
N GLU A 24 -10.33 -0.46 5.07
CA GLU A 24 -11.59 -0.17 5.77
C GLU A 24 -12.65 -1.24 5.47
N SER A 25 -13.27 -1.75 6.53
CA SER A 25 -14.36 -2.72 6.43
C SER A 25 -15.66 -2.02 6.01
N GLY A 26 -16.18 -2.33 4.83
CA GLY A 26 -17.48 -1.79 4.38
C GLY A 26 -17.69 -1.66 2.88
N VAL A 27 -16.63 -1.75 2.06
CA VAL A 27 -16.73 -1.52 0.61
C VAL A 27 -16.27 -2.77 -0.14
N ARG A 28 -17.22 -3.69 -0.37
CA ARG A 28 -17.11 -4.95 -1.13
C ARG A 28 -15.99 -5.89 -0.65
N ASP A 29 -16.39 -7.10 -0.28
CA ASP A 29 -15.43 -8.21 -0.30
C ASP A 29 -14.76 -8.24 -1.67
N PHE A 30 -13.44 -8.43 -1.63
CA PHE A 30 -12.63 -8.36 -2.83
C PHE A 30 -13.16 -9.39 -3.84
N ASP A 31 -13.33 -8.98 -5.09
CA ASP A 31 -13.54 -9.90 -6.20
C ASP A 31 -12.30 -10.77 -6.49
N GLU A 32 -12.43 -12.07 -6.25
CA GLU A 32 -11.38 -13.08 -6.49
C GLU A 32 -10.97 -13.17 -7.98
N ALA A 33 -11.88 -12.89 -8.92
CA ALA A 33 -11.54 -12.88 -10.34
C ALA A 33 -10.54 -11.75 -10.66
N ASN A 34 -10.64 -10.62 -9.96
CA ASN A 34 -9.68 -9.53 -10.08
C ASN A 34 -8.31 -9.89 -9.48
N VAL A 35 -8.27 -10.62 -8.36
CA VAL A 35 -7.01 -11.13 -7.79
C VAL A 35 -6.35 -12.10 -8.76
N THR A 36 -7.11 -13.06 -9.29
CA THR A 36 -6.63 -14.06 -10.25
C THR A 36 -6.09 -13.40 -11.52
N ARG A 37 -6.78 -12.38 -12.03
CA ARG A 37 -6.32 -11.60 -13.17
C ARG A 37 -5.00 -10.90 -12.89
N LEU A 38 -4.85 -10.26 -11.72
CA LEU A 38 -3.61 -9.60 -11.32
C LEU A 38 -2.46 -10.60 -11.16
N LEU A 39 -2.70 -11.77 -10.58
CA LEU A 39 -1.72 -12.85 -10.48
C LEU A 39 -1.23 -13.31 -11.84
N ARG A 40 -2.14 -13.47 -12.82
CA ARG A 40 -1.76 -13.79 -14.18
C ARG A 40 -0.85 -12.71 -14.74
N ASN A 41 -1.23 -11.44 -14.64
CA ASN A 41 -0.42 -10.32 -15.12
C ASN A 41 0.97 -10.29 -14.44
N PHE A 42 1.04 -10.52 -13.13
CA PHE A 42 2.32 -10.57 -12.40
C PHE A 42 3.25 -11.67 -12.93
N ARG A 43 2.68 -12.82 -13.33
CA ARG A 43 3.43 -13.96 -13.89
C ARG A 43 3.83 -13.74 -15.35
N THR A 44 3.03 -13.05 -16.15
CA THR A 44 3.27 -12.89 -17.60
C THR A 44 4.05 -11.63 -17.95
N GLU A 45 3.78 -10.52 -17.26
CA GLU A 45 4.31 -9.18 -17.58
C GLU A 45 5.22 -8.65 -16.47
N GLY A 46 5.20 -9.28 -15.28
CA GLY A 46 5.86 -8.79 -14.08
C GLY A 46 4.92 -8.00 -13.16
N CYS A 47 5.27 -7.94 -11.87
CA CYS A 47 4.45 -7.27 -10.85
C CYS A 47 4.57 -5.73 -10.89
N ASN A 48 5.72 -5.21 -11.31
CA ASN A 48 6.02 -3.78 -11.43
C ASN A 48 5.67 -2.96 -10.18
N ARG A 49 5.84 -3.53 -8.98
CA ARG A 49 5.51 -2.89 -7.70
C ARG A 49 6.32 -1.62 -7.38
N ASP A 50 7.45 -1.42 -8.07
CA ASP A 50 8.31 -0.24 -7.94
C ASP A 50 7.91 0.89 -8.90
N ASP A 51 6.96 0.66 -9.81
CA ASP A 51 6.35 1.71 -10.62
C ASP A 51 5.40 2.56 -9.74
N PRO A 52 5.58 3.89 -9.64
CA PRO A 52 4.69 4.77 -8.88
C PRO A 52 3.21 4.66 -9.27
N MET A 53 2.89 4.26 -10.51
CA MET A 53 1.51 4.03 -10.94
C MET A 53 0.85 2.82 -10.26
N ASN A 54 1.65 1.95 -9.63
CA ASN A 54 1.20 0.78 -8.90
C ASN A 54 1.22 0.97 -7.38
N PHE A 55 1.61 2.16 -6.90
CA PHE A 55 1.54 2.48 -5.47
C PHE A 55 0.08 2.56 -5.04
N ILE A 56 -0.20 2.21 -3.79
CA ILE A 56 -1.55 2.34 -3.22
C ILE A 56 -1.53 3.49 -2.21
N PRO A 57 -2.56 4.32 -2.15
CA PRO A 57 -2.56 5.40 -1.20
C PRO A 57 -2.85 4.89 0.21
N GLY A 58 -2.14 5.47 1.18
CA GLY A 58 -2.17 5.08 2.58
C GLY A 58 -2.50 6.24 3.50
N LEU A 59 -3.30 5.94 4.52
CA LEU A 59 -3.59 6.85 5.62
C LEU A 59 -2.89 6.33 6.88
N ILE A 60 -2.18 7.22 7.55
CA ILE A 60 -1.50 6.95 8.81
C ILE A 60 -1.58 8.19 9.70
N SER A 61 -1.69 7.98 11.01
CA SER A 61 -1.66 9.10 11.95
C SER A 61 -0.27 9.75 11.96
N LYS A 62 -0.21 11.07 12.13
CA LYS A 62 1.08 11.79 12.28
C LYS A 62 1.86 11.32 13.51
N GLU A 63 1.16 10.91 14.57
CA GLU A 63 1.78 10.38 15.79
C GLU A 63 2.52 9.07 15.52
N THR A 64 1.89 8.15 14.78
CA THR A 64 2.49 6.86 14.38
C THR A 64 3.72 7.06 13.49
N LEU A 65 3.72 8.06 12.62
CA LEU A 65 4.86 8.39 11.77
C LEU A 65 6.02 9.04 12.58
N GLY A 66 5.70 9.68 13.70
CA GLY A 66 6.64 10.45 14.51
C GLY A 66 7.31 11.57 13.71
N SER A 67 8.61 11.79 13.93
CA SER A 67 9.43 12.72 13.14
C SER A 67 9.98 12.12 11.84
N THR A 68 9.61 10.87 11.51
CA THR A 68 10.09 10.15 10.33
C THR A 68 9.36 10.66 9.10
N TRP A 69 9.73 11.86 8.66
CA TRP A 69 9.09 12.51 7.53
C TRP A 69 9.57 11.93 6.21
N LEU A 70 8.63 11.36 5.46
CA LEU A 70 8.86 10.76 4.15
C LEU A 70 8.85 11.82 3.04
N GLN A 71 9.58 12.94 3.16
CA GLN A 71 9.83 13.78 1.98
C GLN A 71 10.73 13.08 0.93
N SER A 72 11.00 11.79 1.11
CA SER A 72 11.72 10.96 0.16
C SER A 72 10.83 10.65 -1.05
N VAL A 73 11.33 11.05 -2.22
CA VAL A 73 10.78 10.64 -3.52
C VAL A 73 10.84 9.12 -3.69
N GLN A 74 11.83 8.46 -3.09
CA GLN A 74 11.98 7.01 -3.13
C GLN A 74 11.32 6.34 -1.91
N PRO A 75 10.55 5.24 -2.09
CA PRO A 75 9.95 4.51 -0.99
C PRO A 75 11.00 4.01 0.01
N GLN A 76 10.94 4.50 1.24
CA GLN A 76 11.76 3.98 2.34
C GLN A 76 10.96 2.94 3.14
N GLN A 77 11.66 1.96 3.72
CA GLN A 77 10.98 0.96 4.55
C GLN A 77 10.38 1.62 5.80
N LEU A 78 9.06 1.59 5.89
CA LEU A 78 8.32 2.02 7.06
C LEU A 78 8.11 0.82 7.97
N SER A 79 8.68 0.90 9.17
CA SER A 79 8.48 -0.12 10.21
C SER A 79 7.45 0.39 11.19
N LEU A 80 6.29 -0.25 11.23
CA LEU A 80 5.21 0.11 12.14
C LEU A 80 5.32 -0.69 13.45
N PRO A 81 4.97 -0.08 14.60
CA PRO A 81 4.75 -0.84 15.83
C PRO A 81 3.72 -1.97 15.62
N PRO A 82 3.81 -3.10 16.34
CA PRO A 82 2.88 -4.23 16.16
C PRO A 82 1.40 -3.90 16.39
N THR A 83 1.10 -2.81 17.09
CA THR A 83 -0.25 -2.34 17.40
C THR A 83 -0.81 -1.37 16.36
N GLU A 84 0.00 -0.99 15.39
CA GLU A 84 -0.30 0.04 14.40
C GLU A 84 -0.39 -0.58 13.01
N SER A 85 -1.25 0.00 12.16
CA SER A 85 -1.36 -0.40 10.77
C SER A 85 -1.58 0.82 9.90
N LEU A 86 -1.21 0.69 8.63
CA LEU A 86 -1.50 1.68 7.62
C LEU A 86 -2.82 1.31 6.93
N THR A 87 -3.77 2.25 6.91
CA THR A 87 -5.08 2.04 6.32
C THR A 87 -5.07 2.46 4.85
N CYS A 88 -5.37 1.54 3.94
CA CYS A 88 -5.54 1.83 2.52
C CYS A 88 -7.02 1.86 2.14
N LEU A 89 -7.41 2.84 1.33
CA LEU A 89 -8.78 2.97 0.83
C LEU A 89 -9.05 2.09 -0.41
N HIS A 90 -8.01 1.73 -1.15
CA HIS A 90 -8.09 0.87 -2.34
C HIS A 90 -6.76 0.16 -2.58
N GLY A 91 -6.75 -0.75 -3.56
CA GLY A 91 -5.59 -1.60 -3.84
C GLY A 91 -5.62 -2.96 -3.15
N LYS A 92 -6.74 -3.32 -2.48
CA LYS A 92 -6.94 -4.60 -1.80
C LYS A 92 -6.63 -5.81 -2.70
N HIS A 93 -7.17 -5.85 -3.92
CA HIS A 93 -6.88 -6.93 -4.88
C HIS A 93 -5.41 -7.08 -5.22
N ARG A 94 -4.70 -5.96 -5.32
CA ARG A 94 -3.27 -5.91 -5.67
C ARG A 94 -2.40 -6.40 -4.53
N VAL A 95 -2.71 -5.99 -3.30
CA VAL A 95 -2.05 -6.48 -2.09
C VAL A 95 -2.31 -7.97 -1.88
N LEU A 96 -3.53 -8.45 -2.13
CA LEU A 96 -3.86 -9.88 -2.06
C LEU A 96 -3.10 -10.69 -3.11
N ALA A 97 -3.10 -10.24 -4.37
CA ALA A 97 -2.33 -10.87 -5.43
C ALA A 97 -0.82 -10.88 -5.12
N ALA A 98 -0.28 -9.79 -4.55
CA ALA A 98 1.12 -9.72 -4.16
C ALA A 98 1.45 -10.70 -3.02
N ARG A 99 0.55 -10.84 -2.04
CA ARG A 99 0.68 -11.81 -0.95
C ARG A 99 0.74 -13.26 -1.46
N GLU A 100 -0.01 -13.58 -2.50
CA GLU A 100 0.01 -14.90 -3.13
C GLU A 100 1.20 -15.11 -4.07
N PHE A 101 1.67 -14.04 -4.74
CA PHE A 101 2.76 -14.11 -5.71
C PHE A 101 4.15 -14.16 -5.06
N PHE A 102 4.38 -13.39 -3.99
CA PHE A 102 5.69 -13.24 -3.38
C PHE A 102 5.90 -14.21 -2.20
N PRO A 103 7.14 -14.73 -2.01
CA PRO A 103 7.49 -15.43 -0.78
C PRO A 103 7.38 -14.50 0.43
N PRO A 104 7.18 -15.02 1.66
CA PRO A 104 6.89 -14.19 2.84
C PRO A 104 7.86 -13.02 3.09
N ARG A 105 9.15 -13.19 2.77
CA ARG A 105 10.17 -12.13 2.94
C ARG A 105 9.99 -10.94 1.99
N ASP A 106 9.34 -11.17 0.86
CA ASP A 106 9.10 -10.18 -0.18
C ASP A 106 7.65 -9.67 -0.18
N GLN A 107 6.85 -10.00 0.83
CA GLN A 107 5.47 -9.53 0.94
C GLN A 107 5.41 -8.10 1.49
N TRP A 108 5.83 -7.16 0.64
CA TRP A 108 5.74 -5.72 0.87
C TRP A 108 5.12 -5.02 -0.35
N TRP A 109 4.58 -3.84 -0.11
CA TRP A 109 4.01 -2.97 -1.13
C TRP A 109 4.43 -1.52 -0.94
N ASN A 110 4.53 -0.76 -2.03
CA ASN A 110 4.82 0.66 -1.99
C ASN A 110 3.52 1.47 -1.84
N VAL A 111 3.54 2.41 -0.91
CA VAL A 111 2.42 3.24 -0.49
C VAL A 111 2.79 4.71 -0.69
N ALA A 112 1.81 5.54 -1.07
CA ALA A 112 1.92 6.99 -1.25
C ALA A 112 0.86 7.75 -0.42
#